data_AF-A0A7S1U5K1-F1
#
_entry.id   AF-A0A7S1U5K1-F1
#
_cell.length_a   1.000
_cell.length_b   1.000
_cell.length_c   1.000
_cell.angle_alpha   90.00
_cell.angle_beta   90.00
_cell.angle_gamma   90.00
#
_symmetry.space_group_name_H-M   'P 1'
#
loop_
_entity.id
_entity.type
_entity.pdbx_description
1 polymer ?
#
loop_
_entity_poly.entity_id
_entity_poly.type
_entity_poly.pdbx_seq_one_letter_code
_entity_poly.pdbx_strand_id
1 'polypeptide(L)'
;HEFIKSIKWTKKIMYEEGHALPQLIHMWQLITRHPSLFYSYRSQFVPQMVNSLNRLGLPPNCPIENRQLAISLVDLILSWEHHRRERLKAKAEAKKRSKAEEKKVAGPAGGKRKLADLETDGVAAKRVKLESGA
;
A
#
# COMPACT_ATOMS: atom_id res chain seq x y z
N HIS A 1 -14.53 -0.92 -15.31
CA HIS A 1 -15.97 -0.76 -15.03
C HIS A 1 -16.34 -0.99 -13.55
N GLU A 2 -15.67 -1.90 -12.84
CA GLU A 2 -15.91 -2.18 -11.40
C GLU A 2 -15.43 -1.08 -10.45
N PHE A 3 -14.41 -0.32 -10.85
CA PHE A 3 -13.82 0.77 -10.05
C PHE A 3 -14.79 1.94 -9.77
N ILE A 4 -15.67 2.27 -10.73
CA ILE A 4 -16.71 3.30 -10.56
C ILE A 4 -17.84 2.82 -9.64
N LYS A 5 -18.12 1.50 -9.61
CA LYS A 5 -19.11 0.90 -8.70
C LYS A 5 -18.61 0.89 -7.26
N SER A 6 -17.32 0.61 -7.02
CA SER A 6 -16.73 0.67 -5.67
C SER A 6 -16.61 2.10 -5.16
N ILE A 7 -16.33 3.09 -6.01
CA ILE A 7 -16.40 4.51 -5.63
C ILE A 7 -17.84 4.94 -5.32
N LYS A 8 -18.84 4.50 -6.10
CA LYS A 8 -20.26 4.73 -5.77
C LYS A 8 -20.68 4.02 -4.49
N TRP A 9 -20.15 2.83 -4.21
CA TRP A 9 -20.49 2.05 -3.02
C TRP A 9 -19.82 2.60 -1.76
N THR A 10 -18.54 2.96 -1.79
CA THR A 10 -17.88 3.67 -0.67
C THR A 10 -18.49 5.06 -0.44
N LYS A 11 -18.81 5.81 -1.50
CA LYS A 11 -19.50 7.11 -1.38
C LYS A 11 -20.93 6.94 -0.85
N LYS A 12 -21.59 5.83 -1.15
CA LYS A 12 -22.91 5.44 -0.61
C LYS A 12 -22.82 5.03 0.86
N ILE A 13 -21.83 4.21 1.25
CA ILE A 13 -21.57 3.83 2.65
C ILE A 13 -21.27 5.07 3.50
N MET A 14 -20.41 5.95 3.01
CA MET A 14 -20.02 7.19 3.70
C MET A 14 -21.14 8.24 3.75
N TYR A 15 -22.15 8.14 2.87
CA TYR A 15 -23.36 8.95 2.92
C TYR A 15 -24.47 8.30 3.77
N GLU A 16 -24.46 6.96 3.91
CA GLU A 16 -25.47 6.18 4.66
C GLU A 16 -25.12 5.96 6.14
N GLU A 17 -23.90 6.22 6.61
CA GLU A 17 -23.53 6.01 8.03
C GLU A 17 -24.22 6.95 9.06
N GLY A 18 -25.30 7.64 8.69
CA GLY A 18 -25.83 8.76 9.48
C GLY A 18 -26.94 8.52 10.50
N HIS A 19 -27.69 7.39 10.54
CA HIS A 19 -28.88 7.36 11.41
C HIS A 19 -29.09 6.15 12.33
N ALA A 20 -28.59 4.93 12.06
CA ALA A 20 -28.91 3.79 12.95
C ALA A 20 -27.82 2.71 13.08
N LEU A 21 -27.50 2.34 14.32
CA LEU A 21 -26.55 1.28 14.70
C LEU A 21 -26.84 -0.10 14.05
N PRO A 22 -28.10 -0.54 13.85
CA PRO A 22 -28.40 -1.83 13.20
C PRO A 22 -27.89 -1.94 11.75
N GLN A 23 -27.93 -0.85 10.98
CA GLN A 23 -27.45 -0.86 9.59
C GLN A 23 -25.94 -1.06 9.53
N LEU A 24 -25.22 -0.39 10.44
CA LEU A 24 -23.79 -0.54 10.61
C LEU A 24 -23.42 -1.99 10.98
N ILE A 25 -24.17 -2.61 11.89
CA ILE A 25 -24.00 -4.02 12.29
C ILE A 25 -24.13 -4.94 11.06
N HIS A 26 -25.18 -4.79 10.26
CA HIS A 26 -25.38 -5.62 9.06
C HIS A 26 -24.27 -5.44 8.02
N MET A 27 -23.80 -4.22 7.83
CA MET A 27 -22.68 -3.94 6.92
C MET A 27 -21.41 -4.66 7.36
N TRP A 28 -21.06 -4.59 8.64
CA TRP A 28 -19.89 -5.27 9.17
C TRP A 28 -20.03 -6.80 9.17
N GLN A 29 -21.22 -7.33 9.40
CA GLN A 29 -21.51 -8.77 9.23
C GLN A 29 -21.23 -9.23 7.79
N LEU A 30 -21.65 -8.46 6.78
CA LEU A 30 -21.40 -8.81 5.38
C LEU A 30 -19.90 -8.86 5.06
N ILE A 31 -19.16 -7.86 5.53
CA ILE A 31 -17.72 -7.76 5.26
C ILE A 31 -16.94 -8.87 5.97
N THR A 32 -17.30 -9.21 7.21
CA THR A 32 -16.69 -10.31 7.97
C THR A 32 -17.01 -11.69 7.38
N ARG A 33 -18.18 -11.88 6.77
CA ARG A 33 -18.56 -13.11 6.06
C ARG A 33 -17.78 -13.33 4.76
N HIS A 34 -17.42 -12.25 4.05
CA HIS A 34 -16.78 -12.32 2.73
C HIS A 34 -15.53 -11.44 2.61
N PRO A 35 -14.48 -11.68 3.40
CA PRO A 35 -13.35 -10.77 3.54
C PRO A 35 -12.46 -10.66 2.29
N SER A 36 -12.46 -11.70 1.44
CA SER A 36 -11.66 -11.74 0.20
C SER A 36 -12.16 -10.74 -0.84
N LEU A 37 -13.47 -10.53 -0.93
CA LEU A 37 -14.09 -9.60 -1.89
C LEU A 37 -13.73 -8.14 -1.58
N PHE A 38 -13.60 -7.80 -0.29
CA PHE A 38 -13.36 -6.43 0.16
C PHE A 38 -11.87 -6.09 0.34
N TYR A 39 -10.98 -7.09 0.29
CA TYR A 39 -9.55 -6.90 0.55
C TYR A 39 -8.90 -5.85 -0.35
N SER A 40 -9.29 -5.77 -1.63
CA SER A 40 -8.77 -4.78 -2.59
C SER A 40 -9.00 -3.32 -2.14
N TYR A 41 -10.01 -3.08 -1.30
CA TYR A 41 -10.42 -1.76 -0.82
C TYR A 41 -10.17 -1.58 0.68
N ARG A 42 -9.43 -2.50 1.32
CA ARG A 42 -9.19 -2.53 2.78
C ARG A 42 -8.74 -1.20 3.39
N SER A 43 -7.97 -0.38 2.67
CA SER A 43 -7.51 0.92 3.17
C SER A 43 -8.66 1.90 3.46
N GLN A 44 -9.80 1.75 2.78
CA GLN A 44 -10.99 2.56 3.00
C GLN A 44 -11.84 2.03 4.16
N PHE A 45 -11.84 0.71 4.36
CA PHE A 45 -12.65 0.05 5.40
C PHE A 45 -12.00 0.06 6.78
N VAL A 46 -10.69 -0.15 6.86
CA VAL A 46 -9.98 -0.28 8.14
C VAL A 46 -10.20 0.91 9.08
N PRO A 47 -10.11 2.18 8.63
CA PRO A 47 -10.39 3.33 9.51
C PRO A 47 -11.82 3.29 10.09
N GLN A 48 -12.80 2.92 9.28
CA GLN A 48 -14.20 2.86 9.68
C GLN A 48 -14.51 1.67 10.60
N MET A 49 -13.87 0.54 10.35
CA MET A 49 -13.96 -0.62 11.25
C MET A 49 -13.45 -0.24 12.64
N VAL A 50 -12.27 0.39 12.72
CA VAL A 50 -11.68 0.83 14.00
C VAL A 50 -12.59 1.84 14.71
N ASN A 51 -13.16 2.82 14.00
CA ASN A 51 -14.12 3.75 14.58
C ASN A 51 -15.37 3.03 15.11
N SER A 52 -15.88 2.06 14.35
CA SER A 52 -17.05 1.26 14.73
C SER A 52 -16.81 0.39 15.96
N LEU A 53 -15.58 -0.06 16.22
CA LEU A 53 -15.25 -0.81 17.45
C LEU A 53 -15.53 0.00 18.72
N ASN A 54 -15.32 1.32 18.69
CA ASN A 54 -15.65 2.20 19.83
C ASN A 54 -17.15 2.21 20.14
N ARG A 55 -17.99 1.95 19.14
CA ARG A 55 -19.45 1.93 19.26
C ARG A 55 -20.00 0.53 19.52
N LEU A 56 -19.32 -0.51 19.05
CA LEU A 56 -19.78 -1.91 19.12
C LEU A 56 -19.21 -2.70 20.29
N GLY A 57 -18.03 -2.36 20.82
CA GLY A 57 -17.34 -3.20 21.80
C GLY A 57 -17.09 -2.54 23.16
N LEU A 58 -17.01 -1.21 23.19
CA LEU A 58 -16.62 -0.44 24.38
C LEU A 58 -17.78 0.05 25.27
N PRO A 59 -19.00 0.33 24.77
CA PRO A 59 -20.07 0.80 25.64
C PRO A 59 -20.47 -0.24 26.69
N PRO A 60 -20.74 0.16 27.95
CA PRO A 60 -21.05 -0.79 29.03
C PRO A 60 -22.33 -1.59 28.76
N ASN A 61 -23.35 -0.95 28.18
CA ASN A 61 -24.66 -1.56 27.88
C ASN A 61 -24.75 -2.18 26.48
N CYS A 62 -23.60 -2.53 25.89
CA CYS A 62 -23.54 -3.15 24.58
C CYS A 62 -24.04 -4.61 24.61
N PRO A 63 -24.99 -5.00 23.72
CA PRO A 63 -25.42 -6.39 23.54
C PRO A 63 -24.26 -7.35 23.24
N ILE A 64 -24.37 -8.60 23.68
CA ILE A 64 -23.29 -9.58 23.51
C ILE A 64 -23.00 -9.89 22.04
N GLU A 65 -24.01 -9.83 21.18
CA GLU A 65 -23.91 -10.04 19.73
C GLU A 65 -23.05 -8.95 19.07
N ASN A 66 -23.16 -7.71 19.56
CA ASN A 66 -22.35 -6.60 19.08
C ASN A 66 -20.88 -6.76 19.51
N ARG A 67 -20.64 -7.29 20.72
CA ARG A 67 -19.29 -7.62 21.19
C ARG A 67 -18.67 -8.75 20.35
N GLN A 68 -19.44 -9.79 20.01
CA GLN A 68 -19.00 -10.86 19.12
C GLN A 68 -18.66 -10.35 17.71
N LEU A 69 -19.48 -9.43 17.18
CA LEU A 69 -19.19 -8.77 15.91
C LEU A 69 -17.91 -7.92 16.00
N ALA A 70 -17.71 -7.19 17.10
CA ALA A 70 -16.51 -6.40 17.32
C ALA A 70 -15.25 -7.29 17.33
N ILE A 71 -15.30 -8.43 18.00
CA ILE A 71 -14.21 -9.42 17.97
C ILE A 71 -13.96 -9.93 16.55
N SER A 72 -15.02 -10.30 15.82
CA SER A 72 -14.91 -10.77 14.42
C SER A 72 -14.31 -9.70 13.50
N LEU A 73 -14.62 -8.42 13.74
CA LEU A 73 -14.03 -7.29 13.02
C LEU A 73 -12.54 -7.12 13.34
N VAL A 74 -12.15 -7.27 14.60
CA VAL A 74 -10.73 -7.21 14.99
C VAL A 74 -9.94 -8.34 14.33
N ASP A 75 -10.46 -9.57 14.38
CA ASP A 75 -9.83 -10.71 13.73
C ASP A 75 -9.69 -10.49 12.21
N LEU A 76 -10.72 -9.95 11.58
CA LEU A 76 -10.66 -9.55 10.17
C LEU A 76 -9.54 -8.54 9.90
N ILE A 77 -9.46 -7.45 10.67
CA ILE A 77 -8.40 -6.42 10.50
C ILE A 77 -7.02 -7.07 10.63
N LEU A 78 -6.83 -7.93 11.63
CA LEU A 78 -5.57 -8.64 11.85
C LEU A 78 -5.24 -9.59 10.69
N SER A 79 -6.21 -10.34 10.17
CA SER A 79 -6.03 -11.23 9.03
C SER A 79 -5.59 -10.46 7.77
N TRP A 80 -6.20 -9.29 7.52
CA TRP A 80 -5.84 -8.42 6.41
C TRP A 80 -4.43 -7.86 6.56
N GLU A 81 -4.05 -7.51 7.79
CA GLU A 81 -2.73 -6.98 8.10
C GLU A 81 -1.65 -8.07 8.02
N HIS A 82 -1.93 -9.29 8.48
CA HIS A 82 -1.05 -10.44 8.31
C HIS A 82 -0.83 -10.74 6.82
N HIS A 83 -1.91 -10.87 6.04
CA HIS A 83 -1.82 -11.10 4.60
C HIS A 83 -1.04 -9.98 3.88
N ARG A 84 -1.23 -8.71 4.27
CA ARG A 84 -0.43 -7.60 3.74
C ARG A 84 1.07 -7.79 4.01
N ARG A 85 1.45 -8.13 5.24
CA ARG A 85 2.85 -8.34 5.63
C ARG A 85 3.50 -9.48 4.86
N GLU A 86 2.82 -10.62 4.73
CA GLU A 86 3.34 -11.76 3.99
C GLU A 86 3.56 -11.43 2.50
N ARG A 87 2.63 -10.70 1.87
CA ARG A 87 2.82 -10.24 0.48
C ARG A 87 4.00 -9.28 0.32
N LEU A 88 4.27 -8.43 1.31
CA LEU A 88 5.42 -7.51 1.28
C LEU A 88 6.73 -8.26 1.47
N LYS A 89 6.79 -9.24 2.39
CA LYS A 89 7.95 -10.11 2.57
C LYS A 89 8.26 -10.90 1.30
N ALA A 90 7.26 -11.58 0.72
CA ALA A 90 7.44 -12.34 -0.51
C ALA A 90 7.96 -11.47 -1.67
N LYS A 91 7.44 -10.26 -1.83
CA LYS A 91 7.94 -9.28 -2.82
C LYS A 91 9.37 -8.84 -2.54
N ALA A 92 9.74 -8.64 -1.28
CA ALA A 92 11.10 -8.27 -0.90
C ALA A 92 12.10 -9.40 -1.21
N GLU A 93 11.75 -10.65 -0.91
CA GLU A 93 12.58 -11.83 -1.21
C GLU A 93 12.72 -12.07 -2.72
N ALA A 94 11.63 -11.93 -3.48
CA ALA A 94 11.68 -12.00 -4.95
C ALA A 94 12.63 -10.94 -5.54
N LYS A 95 12.58 -9.69 -5.02
CA LYS A 95 13.46 -8.59 -5.46
C LYS A 95 14.92 -8.82 -5.07
N LYS A 96 15.20 -9.48 -3.94
CA LYS A 96 16.57 -9.89 -3.57
C LYS A 96 17.11 -10.95 -4.53
N ARG A 97 16.28 -11.94 -4.90
CA ARG A 97 16.66 -13.02 -5.81
C ARG A 97 16.93 -12.51 -7.24
N SER A 98 16.08 -11.63 -7.77
CA SER A 98 16.29 -11.03 -9.09
C SER A 98 17.55 -10.16 -9.17
N LYS A 99 17.86 -9.39 -8.13
CA LYS A 99 19.12 -8.61 -8.04
C LYS A 99 20.36 -9.50 -7.95
N ALA A 100 20.26 -10.66 -7.30
CA ALA A 100 21.38 -11.61 -7.21
C ALA A 100 21.65 -12.31 -8.56
N GLU A 101 20.61 -12.55 -9.36
CA GLU A 101 20.73 -13.08 -10.72
C GLU A 101 21.32 -12.05 -11.70
N GLU A 102 20.88 -10.78 -11.67
CA GLU A 102 21.50 -9.70 -12.47
C GLU A 102 23.00 -9.52 -12.15
N LYS A 103 23.36 -9.59 -10.86
CA LYS A 103 24.76 -9.44 -10.43
C LYS A 103 25.65 -10.65 -10.76
N LYS A 104 25.06 -11.83 -11.04
CA LYS A 104 25.79 -13.03 -11.50
C LYS A 104 26.01 -13.05 -13.02
N VAL A 105 25.12 -12.44 -13.81
CA VAL A 105 25.29 -12.32 -15.27
C VAL A 105 26.35 -11.27 -15.61
N ALA A 106 26.55 -10.25 -14.76
CA ALA A 106 27.66 -9.30 -14.85
C ALA A 106 28.96 -9.84 -14.19
N GLY A 107 29.47 -10.97 -14.67
CA GLY A 107 30.84 -11.44 -14.36
C GLY A 107 31.90 -10.76 -15.24
N PRO A 108 33.17 -10.63 -14.79
CA PRO A 108 34.16 -9.71 -15.35
C PRO A 108 34.76 -10.24 -16.65
N ALA A 109 34.27 -9.75 -17.79
CA ALA A 109 34.95 -9.93 -19.08
C ALA A 109 35.94 -8.77 -19.32
N GLY A 110 37.24 -9.07 -19.26
CA GLY A 110 38.26 -8.34 -20.02
C GLY A 110 39.28 -7.53 -19.21
N GLY A 111 40.34 -8.20 -18.75
CA GLY A 111 41.58 -7.52 -18.37
C GLY A 111 42.49 -7.21 -19.57
N LYS A 112 43.27 -6.12 -19.41
CA LYS A 112 44.45 -5.64 -20.18
C LYS A 112 44.10 -4.89 -21.49
N ARG A 113 44.56 -3.66 -21.73
CA ARG A 113 45.94 -3.16 -21.63
C ARG A 113 46.03 -1.64 -21.42
N LYS A 114 47.04 -1.27 -20.64
CA LYS A 114 47.63 0.06 -20.49
C LYS A 114 48.37 0.45 -21.78
N LEU A 115 48.17 1.66 -22.31
CA LEU A 115 49.20 2.36 -23.10
C LEU A 115 48.96 3.88 -22.98
N ALA A 116 50.04 4.57 -22.67
CA ALA A 116 50.12 6.00 -22.39
C ALA A 116 50.21 6.85 -23.67
N ASP A 117 49.82 8.11 -23.50
CA ASP A 117 50.27 9.35 -24.15
C ASP A 117 50.40 9.46 -25.67
N LEU A 118 49.78 10.54 -26.19
CA LEU A 118 50.39 11.45 -27.17
C LEU A 118 49.50 12.70 -27.30
N GLU A 119 49.95 13.75 -26.64
CA GLU A 119 49.56 15.15 -26.86
C GLU A 119 49.73 15.54 -28.35
N THR A 120 48.76 16.29 -28.90
CA THR A 120 49.09 17.39 -29.82
C THR A 120 48.10 18.53 -29.65
N ASP A 121 48.71 19.70 -29.47
CA ASP A 121 48.22 21.07 -29.36
C ASP A 121 47.10 21.50 -30.34
N GLY A 122 46.30 22.47 -29.90
CA GLY A 122 45.24 23.07 -30.72
C GLY A 122 44.61 24.34 -30.14
N VAL A 123 45.46 25.29 -29.70
CA VAL A 123 45.32 26.76 -29.67
C VAL A 123 43.91 27.42 -29.81
N ALA A 124 43.59 28.20 -28.76
CA ALA A 124 42.87 29.49 -28.70
C ALA A 124 41.39 29.61 -29.14
N ALA A 125 40.54 30.04 -28.19
CA ALA A 125 40.06 31.43 -28.20
C ALA A 125 39.30 31.81 -26.90
N LYS A 126 39.51 33.07 -26.55
CA LYS A 126 39.13 33.84 -25.36
C LYS A 126 37.65 34.27 -25.41
N ARG A 127 37.02 34.44 -24.23
CA ARG A 127 36.36 35.69 -23.75
C ARG A 127 34.87 35.60 -23.30
N VAL A 128 34.68 35.79 -21.98
CA VAL A 128 33.74 36.70 -21.25
C VAL A 128 32.21 36.49 -21.28
N LYS A 129 31.70 36.08 -20.10
CA LYS A 129 30.77 36.78 -19.15
C LYS A 129 29.41 37.37 -19.62
N LEU A 130 28.41 37.13 -18.75
CA LEU A 130 27.21 37.91 -18.37
C LEU A 130 25.89 37.71 -19.16
N GLU A 131 24.86 37.21 -18.46
CA GLU A 131 23.56 37.87 -18.12
C GLU A 131 22.80 36.86 -17.22
N SER A 132 22.42 37.12 -15.97
CA SER A 132 21.36 38.00 -15.42
C SER A 132 19.99 37.81 -16.06
N GLY A 133 19.02 37.35 -15.26
CA GLY A 133 17.60 37.30 -15.60
C GLY A 133 16.82 36.91 -14.36
N ALA A 134 16.38 37.92 -13.63
CA ALA A 134 15.41 37.83 -12.54
C ALA A 134 14.03 37.45 -13.08
#